data_AF-A0A954ML71-F1
#
_entry.id   AF-A0A954ML71-F1
#
_cell.length_a   1.000
_cell.length_b   1.000
_cell.length_c   1.000
_cell.angle_alpha   90.00
_cell.angle_beta   90.00
_cell.angle_gamma   90.00
#
_symmetry.space_group_name_H-M   'P 1'
#
loop_
_entity.id
_entity.type
_entity.pdbx_description
1 polymer ?
#
loop_
_entity_poly.entity_id
_entity_poly.type
_entity_poly.pdbx_seq_one_letter_code
_entity_poly.pdbx_strand_id
1 'polypeptide(L)'
;MNVQSRVFRPARLRAIALLIQLCGCALQVDEGGRLEHISPAHKPKDFVECVGQLQQRGTKYFSGDVADTEVVELKDVINWLPELAADSDLKRSHWEAVQRKVPQLLALLHAPAEGDSRDNWAKHMAELHDLVPLANTWGPAVKNSRPLTGDTAQEASLQMLFTTVEETSRD
;
A
#
# COMPACT_ATOMS: atom_id res chain seq x y z
N MET A 1 4.83 6.41 -71.46
CA MET A 1 4.62 5.67 -70.19
C MET A 1 3.85 6.57 -69.23
N ASN A 2 2.54 6.38 -69.09
CA ASN A 2 1.82 6.20 -67.82
C ASN A 2 0.32 6.27 -68.09
N VAL A 3 -0.34 5.13 -67.94
CA VAL A 3 -1.78 4.94 -67.96
C VAL A 3 -2.25 5.17 -66.52
N GLN A 4 -3.18 6.09 -66.28
CA GLN A 4 -4.21 5.88 -65.24
C GLN A 4 -5.51 6.54 -65.66
N SER A 5 -6.38 5.69 -66.21
CA SER A 5 -7.78 5.97 -66.49
C SER A 5 -8.63 5.55 -65.30
N ARG A 6 -9.41 6.51 -64.82
CA ARG A 6 -10.83 6.40 -64.41
C ARG A 6 -11.26 5.43 -63.30
N VAL A 7 -11.89 6.07 -62.31
CA VAL A 7 -13.26 5.85 -61.79
C VAL A 7 -13.59 4.45 -61.27
N PHE A 8 -14.00 4.33 -60.01
CA PHE A 8 -15.23 3.61 -59.64
C PHE A 8 -15.59 3.87 -58.16
N ARG A 9 -16.76 4.48 -57.92
CA ARG A 9 -17.45 4.46 -56.62
C ARG A 9 -18.68 3.54 -56.76
N PRO A 10 -18.86 2.56 -55.87
CA PRO A 10 -20.18 2.06 -55.51
C PRO A 10 -20.41 2.24 -53.99
N ALA A 11 -21.39 3.01 -53.54
CA ALA A 11 -22.84 2.72 -53.52
C ALA A 11 -23.20 1.49 -52.67
N ARG A 12 -23.67 1.78 -51.44
CA ARG A 12 -24.72 1.14 -50.62
C ARG A 12 -24.99 -0.37 -50.78
N LEU A 13 -24.87 -1.11 -49.67
CA LEU A 13 -25.75 -2.21 -49.19
C LEU A 13 -24.93 -3.30 -48.49
N ARG A 14 -24.82 -3.23 -47.16
CA ARG A 14 -24.77 -4.40 -46.27
C ARG A 14 -25.41 -4.05 -44.93
N ALA A 15 -26.74 -4.03 -44.93
CA ALA A 15 -27.48 -4.41 -43.74
C ALA A 15 -27.20 -5.89 -43.45
N ILE A 16 -27.39 -6.29 -42.19
CA ILE A 16 -27.33 -7.67 -41.65
C ILE A 16 -25.93 -8.09 -41.19
N ALA A 17 -25.75 -8.05 -39.86
CA ALA A 17 -24.96 -8.98 -39.01
C ALA A 17 -24.25 -8.27 -37.84
N LEU A 18 -24.98 -7.48 -37.04
CA LEU A 18 -24.47 -7.02 -35.73
C LEU A 18 -25.51 -7.26 -34.64
N LEU A 19 -25.98 -8.50 -34.53
CA LEU A 19 -26.95 -8.98 -33.52
C LEU A 19 -26.51 -10.35 -32.95
N ILE A 20 -25.21 -10.54 -32.77
CA ILE A 20 -24.61 -11.70 -32.08
C ILE A 20 -23.48 -11.20 -31.16
N GLN A 21 -23.83 -10.37 -30.17
CA GLN A 21 -22.94 -10.04 -29.05
C GLN A 21 -23.72 -9.98 -27.72
N LEU A 22 -24.80 -10.77 -27.64
CA LEU A 22 -25.51 -11.10 -26.40
C LEU A 22 -25.23 -12.55 -25.98
N CYS A 23 -24.00 -13.02 -26.16
CA CYS A 23 -23.51 -14.18 -25.42
C CYS A 23 -23.10 -13.67 -24.04
N GLY A 24 -24.10 -13.34 -23.22
CA GLY A 24 -23.94 -13.30 -21.79
C GLY A 24 -23.62 -14.73 -21.36
N CYS A 25 -22.34 -15.01 -21.12
CA CYS A 25 -21.92 -16.17 -20.37
C CYS A 25 -22.54 -16.06 -18.97
N ALA A 26 -23.73 -16.63 -18.81
CA ALA A 26 -24.23 -17.06 -17.52
C ALA A 26 -23.36 -18.24 -17.06
N LEU A 27 -22.15 -17.94 -16.61
CA LEU A 27 -21.37 -18.88 -15.82
C LEU A 27 -21.76 -18.64 -14.36
N GLN A 28 -22.79 -19.36 -13.91
CA GLN A 28 -22.97 -19.67 -12.51
C GLN A 28 -21.71 -20.39 -12.03
N VAL A 29 -20.89 -19.71 -11.24
CA VAL A 29 -19.87 -20.32 -10.39
C VAL A 29 -20.33 -20.12 -8.96
N ASP A 30 -20.85 -21.21 -8.42
CA ASP A 30 -20.70 -21.71 -7.04
C ASP A 30 -20.75 -20.68 -5.89
N GLU A 31 -21.87 -20.71 -5.18
CA GLU A 31 -22.01 -20.16 -3.83
C GLU A 31 -21.16 -21.01 -2.85
N GLY A 32 -20.09 -20.44 -2.27
CA GLY A 32 -19.51 -21.00 -1.04
C GLY A 32 -18.00 -20.97 -0.86
N GLY A 33 -17.21 -20.56 -1.85
CA GLY A 33 -15.77 -20.36 -1.67
C GLY A 33 -15.50 -19.06 -0.91
N ARG A 34 -15.27 -19.12 0.42
CA ARG A 34 -14.53 -18.05 1.10
C ARG A 34 -13.24 -17.87 0.30
N LEU A 35 -13.13 -16.76 -0.43
CA LEU A 35 -11.88 -16.30 -1.01
C LEU A 35 -10.97 -15.96 0.19
N GLU A 36 -10.31 -16.97 0.75
CA GLU A 36 -9.26 -16.76 1.73
C GLU A 36 -8.15 -16.02 0.99
N HIS A 37 -8.13 -14.69 1.12
CA HIS A 37 -7.08 -13.84 0.59
C HIS A 37 -5.78 -14.18 1.34
N ILE A 38 -5.06 -15.19 0.84
CA ILE A 38 -3.76 -15.58 1.38
C ILE A 38 -2.81 -14.40 1.12
N SER A 39 -2.42 -13.71 2.19
CA SER A 39 -1.36 -12.71 2.11
C SER A 39 -0.06 -13.43 1.77
N PRO A 40 0.66 -13.04 0.72
CA PRO A 40 1.92 -13.68 0.38
C PRO A 40 2.96 -13.42 1.46
N ALA A 41 3.92 -14.33 1.60
CA ALA A 41 4.94 -14.27 2.65
C ALA A 41 5.85 -13.03 2.57
N HIS A 42 6.00 -12.44 1.38
CA HIS A 42 6.80 -11.24 1.15
C HIS A 42 6.04 -9.92 1.36
N LYS A 43 4.76 -9.95 1.72
CA LYS A 43 4.01 -8.72 2.05
C LYS A 43 4.52 -8.15 3.39
N PRO A 44 4.99 -6.89 3.43
CA PRO A 44 5.37 -6.25 4.68
C PRO A 44 4.16 -6.07 5.61
N LYS A 45 4.38 -6.14 6.93
CA LYS A 45 3.29 -6.05 7.92
C LYS A 45 2.69 -4.65 8.06
N ASP A 46 3.50 -3.63 7.85
CA ASP A 46 3.15 -2.21 8.06
C ASP A 46 3.97 -1.30 7.15
N PHE A 47 3.61 -0.01 7.14
CA PHE A 47 4.29 0.99 6.30
C PHE A 47 5.78 1.11 6.61
N VAL A 48 6.19 1.01 7.88
CA VAL A 48 7.59 1.17 8.29
C VAL A 48 8.44 0.02 7.78
N GLU A 49 7.95 -1.21 7.95
CA GLU A 49 8.60 -2.39 7.39
C GLU A 49 8.63 -2.33 5.87
N CYS A 50 7.56 -1.86 5.22
CA CYS A 50 7.53 -1.70 3.76
C CYS A 50 8.64 -0.78 3.25
N VAL A 51 8.81 0.40 3.86
CA VAL A 51 9.90 1.33 3.49
C VAL A 51 11.28 0.68 3.72
N GLY A 52 11.45 -0.06 4.82
CA GLY A 52 12.69 -0.81 5.09
C GLY A 52 12.98 -1.89 4.03
N GLN A 53 11.98 -2.70 3.67
CA GLN A 53 12.11 -3.73 2.64
C GLN A 53 12.39 -3.12 1.26
N LEU A 54 11.75 -2.00 0.90
CA LEU A 54 12.05 -1.28 -0.33
C LEU A 54 13.50 -0.82 -0.36
N GLN A 55 14.02 -0.21 0.71
CA GLN A 55 15.41 0.23 0.75
C GLN A 55 16.38 -0.95 0.51
N GLN A 56 16.16 -2.07 1.20
CA GLN A 56 17.01 -3.25 1.09
C GLN A 56 16.94 -3.87 -0.31
N ARG A 57 15.73 -4.18 -0.79
CA ARG A 57 15.49 -4.84 -2.08
C ARG A 57 15.92 -3.94 -3.25
N GLY A 58 15.67 -2.64 -3.16
CA GLY A 58 16.12 -1.66 -4.15
C GLY A 58 17.65 -1.56 -4.23
N THR A 59 18.34 -1.55 -3.09
CA THR A 59 19.81 -1.57 -3.06
C THR A 59 20.37 -2.81 -3.77
N LYS A 60 19.77 -3.98 -3.49
CA LYS A 60 20.13 -5.25 -4.15
C LYS A 60 19.81 -5.24 -5.65
N TYR A 61 18.67 -4.70 -6.04
CA TYR A 61 18.30 -4.54 -7.44
C TYR A 61 19.33 -3.72 -8.21
N PHE A 62 19.72 -2.55 -7.69
CA PHE A 62 20.69 -1.70 -8.34
C PHE A 62 22.13 -2.20 -8.25
N SER A 63 22.47 -3.15 -7.38
CA SER A 63 23.79 -3.81 -7.40
C SER A 63 23.91 -4.87 -8.50
N GLY A 64 22.82 -5.23 -9.18
CA GLY A 64 22.82 -6.13 -10.33
C GLY A 64 22.84 -7.63 -9.99
N ASP A 65 22.65 -7.99 -8.72
CA ASP A 65 22.64 -9.38 -8.23
C ASP A 65 21.25 -9.71 -7.69
N VAL A 66 20.25 -9.75 -8.57
CA VAL A 66 18.85 -9.96 -8.20
C VAL A 66 18.20 -10.97 -9.14
N ALA A 67 17.51 -11.96 -8.59
CA ALA A 67 16.76 -12.91 -9.39
C ALA A 67 15.45 -12.28 -9.90
N ASP A 68 14.93 -12.75 -11.04
CA ASP A 68 13.67 -12.24 -11.60
C ASP A 68 12.51 -12.29 -10.61
N THR A 69 12.45 -13.33 -9.77
CA THR A 69 11.44 -13.47 -8.71
C THR A 69 11.54 -12.35 -7.68
N GLU A 70 12.74 -11.94 -7.30
CA GLU A 70 12.96 -10.84 -6.35
C GLU A 70 12.59 -9.48 -6.96
N VAL A 71 12.72 -9.33 -8.29
CA VAL A 71 12.24 -8.14 -9.01
C VAL A 71 10.70 -8.09 -8.99
N VAL A 72 10.03 -9.22 -9.17
CA VAL A 72 8.57 -9.31 -9.07
C VAL A 72 8.12 -8.96 -7.64
N GLU A 73 8.75 -9.55 -6.63
CA GLU A 73 8.43 -9.23 -5.23
C GLU A 73 8.68 -7.76 -4.91
N LEU A 74 9.76 -7.15 -5.43
CA LEU A 74 10.02 -5.72 -5.25
C LEU A 74 8.89 -4.87 -5.87
N LYS A 75 8.39 -5.23 -7.05
CA LYS A 75 7.23 -4.56 -7.68
C LYS A 75 5.97 -4.71 -6.82
N ASP A 76 5.73 -5.89 -6.26
CA ASP A 76 4.58 -6.12 -5.37
C ASP A 76 4.66 -5.22 -4.13
N VAL A 77 5.84 -5.15 -3.50
CA VAL A 77 6.06 -4.27 -2.33
C VAL A 77 5.79 -2.80 -2.68
N ILE A 78 6.23 -2.33 -3.85
CA ILE A 78 5.91 -0.95 -4.31
C ILE A 78 4.39 -0.77 -4.47
N ASN A 79 3.67 -1.77 -4.99
CA ASN A 79 2.23 -1.69 -5.20
C ASN A 79 1.42 -1.73 -3.89
N TRP A 80 1.94 -2.36 -2.83
CA TRP A 80 1.30 -2.33 -1.50
C TRP A 80 1.57 -1.05 -0.72
N LEU A 81 2.47 -0.18 -1.18
CA LEU A 81 2.84 1.05 -0.48
C LEU A 81 1.63 1.94 -0.13
N PRO A 82 0.66 2.21 -1.05
CA PRO A 82 -0.52 3.02 -0.72
C PRO A 82 -1.47 2.37 0.29
N GLU A 83 -1.59 1.04 0.24
CA GLU A 83 -2.42 0.25 1.15
C GLU A 83 -1.85 0.33 2.57
N LEU A 84 -0.56 0.01 2.71
CA LEU A 84 0.11 0.03 4.01
C LEU A 84 0.21 1.45 4.58
N ALA A 85 0.35 2.46 3.72
CA ALA A 85 0.27 3.86 4.14
C ALA A 85 -1.14 4.26 4.61
N ALA A 86 -2.19 3.72 4.00
CA ALA A 86 -3.58 3.97 4.44
C ALA A 86 -3.87 3.34 5.80
N ASP A 87 -3.23 2.21 6.11
CA ASP A 87 -3.34 1.51 7.41
C ASP A 87 -2.49 2.14 8.53
N SER A 88 -1.70 3.18 8.19
CA SER A 88 -0.85 3.91 9.13
C SER A 88 -1.49 5.20 9.64
N ASP A 89 -0.84 5.88 10.58
CA ASP A 89 -1.32 7.17 11.13
C ASP A 89 -0.99 8.37 10.21
N LEU A 90 -0.59 8.13 8.96
CA LEU A 90 -0.27 9.20 8.02
C LEU A 90 -1.49 10.08 7.74
N LYS A 91 -1.32 11.39 7.89
CA LYS A 91 -2.30 12.37 7.41
C LYS A 91 -2.51 12.20 5.91
N ARG A 92 -3.71 12.54 5.45
CA ARG A 92 -4.10 12.47 4.03
C ARG A 92 -3.06 13.08 3.07
N SER A 93 -2.50 14.26 3.41
CA SER A 93 -1.49 14.93 2.59
C SER A 93 -0.21 14.10 2.40
N HIS A 94 0.21 13.38 3.45
CA HIS A 94 1.37 12.50 3.42
C HIS A 94 1.06 11.20 2.68
N TRP A 95 -0.13 10.63 2.91
CA TRP A 95 -0.60 9.46 2.16
C TRP A 95 -0.71 9.74 0.65
N GLU A 96 -1.22 10.90 0.25
CA GLU A 96 -1.24 11.31 -1.16
C GLU A 96 0.19 11.50 -1.73
N ALA A 97 1.15 11.92 -0.90
CA ALA A 97 2.55 11.97 -1.30
C ALA A 97 3.12 10.56 -1.55
N VAL A 98 2.78 9.58 -0.70
CA VAL A 98 3.12 8.17 -0.92
C VAL A 98 2.55 7.66 -2.25
N GLN A 99 1.28 7.92 -2.54
CA GLN A 99 0.65 7.46 -3.79
C GLN A 99 1.36 7.98 -5.04
N ARG A 100 1.79 9.25 -5.05
CA ARG A 100 2.50 9.84 -6.20
C ARG A 100 3.84 9.17 -6.47
N LYS A 101 4.44 8.51 -5.48
CA LYS A 101 5.75 7.85 -5.61
C LYS A 101 5.68 6.49 -6.28
N VAL A 102 4.56 5.78 -6.16
CA VAL A 102 4.38 4.44 -6.75
C VAL A 102 4.75 4.40 -8.24
N PRO A 103 4.16 5.22 -9.13
CA PRO A 103 4.53 5.19 -10.54
C PRO A 103 5.98 5.61 -10.79
N GLN A 104 6.55 6.48 -9.95
CA GLN A 104 7.94 6.93 -10.07
C GLN A 104 8.91 5.80 -9.75
N LEU A 105 8.68 5.08 -8.66
CA LEU A 105 9.48 3.91 -8.26
C LEU A 105 9.36 2.79 -9.28
N LEU A 106 8.15 2.49 -9.77
CA LEU A 106 7.96 1.48 -10.81
C LEU A 106 8.67 1.84 -12.12
N ALA A 107 8.69 3.12 -12.51
CA ALA A 107 9.41 3.56 -13.70
C ALA A 107 10.93 3.29 -13.59
N LEU A 108 11.51 3.47 -12.40
CA LEU A 108 12.92 3.20 -12.15
C LEU A 108 13.29 1.72 -12.29
N LEU A 109 12.36 0.79 -12.06
CA LEU A 109 12.57 -0.65 -12.27
C LEU A 109 12.44 -1.09 -13.74
N HIS A 110 11.91 -0.22 -14.60
CA HIS A 110 11.82 -0.47 -16.04
C HIS A 110 12.93 0.24 -16.83
N ALA A 111 13.56 1.25 -16.23
CA ALA A 111 14.71 1.92 -16.79
C ALA A 111 15.96 1.03 -16.68
N PRO A 112 16.96 1.21 -17.57
CA PRO A 112 18.28 0.64 -17.35
C PRO A 112 18.81 1.03 -15.97
N ALA A 113 19.49 0.09 -15.31
CA ALA A 113 20.13 0.31 -14.01
C ALA A 113 21.41 1.16 -14.14
N GLU A 114 21.25 2.37 -14.65
CA GLU A 114 22.29 3.40 -14.77
C GLU A 114 22.36 4.26 -13.50
N GLY A 115 23.42 5.08 -13.38
CA GLY A 115 23.67 5.94 -12.22
C GLY A 115 22.46 6.81 -11.86
N ASP A 116 21.85 7.44 -12.85
CA ASP A 116 20.68 8.32 -12.66
C ASP A 116 19.49 7.59 -12.04
N SER A 117 19.24 6.33 -12.42
CA SER A 117 18.14 5.53 -11.87
C SER A 117 18.36 5.22 -10.39
N ARG A 118 19.60 4.90 -10.01
CA ARG A 118 19.99 4.62 -8.62
C ARG A 118 19.88 5.89 -7.75
N ASP A 119 20.33 7.03 -8.26
CA ASP A 119 20.28 8.29 -7.52
C ASP A 119 18.84 8.76 -7.33
N ASN A 120 17.99 8.63 -8.36
CA ASN A 120 16.56 8.92 -8.26
C ASN A 120 15.85 7.97 -7.29
N TRP A 121 16.21 6.69 -7.26
CA TRP A 121 15.71 5.74 -6.27
C TRP A 121 16.05 6.21 -4.86
N ALA A 122 17.32 6.53 -4.60
CA ALA A 122 17.78 6.99 -3.29
C ALA A 122 17.04 8.25 -2.83
N LYS A 123 16.79 9.19 -3.75
CA LYS A 123 15.99 10.39 -3.47
C LYS A 123 14.55 10.04 -3.06
N HIS A 124 13.88 9.17 -3.81
CA HIS A 124 12.51 8.78 -3.47
C HIS A 124 12.43 8.02 -2.14
N MET A 125 13.44 7.20 -1.83
CA MET A 125 13.54 6.51 -0.56
C MET A 125 13.80 7.45 0.61
N ALA A 126 14.64 8.47 0.46
CA ALA A 126 14.84 9.49 1.49
C ALA A 126 13.51 10.19 1.85
N GLU A 127 12.77 10.60 0.82
CA GLU A 127 11.45 11.23 1.00
C GLU A 127 10.41 10.26 1.61
N LEU A 128 10.52 8.93 1.41
CA LEU A 128 9.66 7.95 2.10
C LEU A 128 10.08 7.77 3.57
N HIS A 129 11.38 7.76 3.84
CA HIS A 129 11.92 7.67 5.20
C HIS A 129 11.50 8.86 6.07
N ASP A 130 11.40 10.07 5.51
CA ASP A 130 10.88 11.25 6.21
C ASP A 130 9.43 11.07 6.70
N LEU A 131 8.65 10.19 6.08
CA LEU A 131 7.27 9.90 6.46
C LEU A 131 7.16 8.82 7.54
N VAL A 132 8.20 7.99 7.74
CA VAL A 132 8.18 6.87 8.69
C VAL A 132 7.86 7.31 10.13
N PRO A 133 8.48 8.38 10.68
CA PRO A 133 8.14 8.84 12.03
C PRO A 133 6.67 9.29 12.17
N LEU A 134 6.06 9.74 11.08
CA LEU A 134 4.67 10.21 11.02
C LEU A 134 3.67 9.07 10.87
N ALA A 135 4.11 7.90 10.43
CA ALA A 135 3.26 6.73 10.25
C ALA A 135 2.83 6.06 11.57
N ASN A 136 3.52 6.37 12.67
CA ASN A 136 3.27 5.81 14.01
C ASN A 136 2.94 6.88 15.07
N THR A 137 2.53 8.07 14.64
CA THR A 137 2.44 9.22 15.55
C THR A 137 1.39 9.06 16.66
N TRP A 138 0.46 8.11 16.55
CA TRP A 138 -0.57 7.90 17.59
C TRP A 138 -0.32 6.69 18.50
N GLY A 139 0.73 5.89 18.25
CA GLY A 139 1.17 4.81 19.12
C GLY A 139 0.10 3.73 19.44
N PRO A 140 0.48 2.62 20.10
CA PRO A 140 -0.44 1.54 20.45
C PRO A 140 -1.47 1.90 21.53
N ALA A 141 -1.39 3.10 22.14
CA ALA A 141 -2.20 3.47 23.30
C ALA A 141 -3.68 3.77 23.00
N VAL A 142 -4.04 4.06 21.74
CA VAL A 142 -5.43 4.45 21.38
C VAL A 142 -6.23 3.31 20.75
N LYS A 143 -5.58 2.27 20.21
CA LYS A 143 -6.29 1.18 19.51
C LYS A 143 -7.02 0.21 20.46
N ASN A 144 -6.75 0.23 21.76
CA ASN A 144 -7.38 -0.66 22.77
C ASN A 144 -8.34 0.03 23.77
N SER A 145 -8.58 1.33 23.66
CA SER A 145 -9.51 2.03 24.57
C SER A 145 -10.95 1.94 24.06
N ARG A 146 -11.49 0.72 23.93
CA ARG A 146 -12.94 0.56 23.96
C ARG A 146 -13.36 0.83 25.42
N PRO A 147 -14.21 1.83 25.73
CA PRO A 147 -14.67 2.02 27.08
C PRO A 147 -15.48 0.79 27.47
N LEU A 148 -14.99 0.01 28.43
CA LEU A 148 -15.82 -0.96 29.14
C LEU A 148 -16.73 -0.18 30.10
N THR A 149 -17.69 0.56 29.55
CA THR A 149 -18.86 1.00 30.31
C THR A 149 -19.84 -0.15 30.29
N GLY A 150 -19.72 -1.00 31.29
CA GLY A 150 -20.58 -2.15 31.54
C GLY A 150 -20.41 -2.60 32.98
N ASP A 151 -20.87 -1.74 33.89
CA ASP A 151 -21.60 -2.12 35.11
C ASP A 151 -21.15 -3.39 35.85
N THR A 152 -20.34 -3.25 36.90
CA THR A 152 -20.62 -3.94 38.16
C THR A 152 -19.99 -3.21 39.33
N ALA A 153 -20.85 -2.78 40.25
CA ALA A 153 -20.50 -2.16 41.51
C ALA A 153 -19.66 -3.11 42.41
N GLN A 154 -18.86 -2.47 43.28
CA GLN A 154 -18.68 -2.84 44.68
C GLN A 154 -18.07 -4.22 44.96
N GLU A 155 -16.80 -4.25 45.40
CA GLU A 155 -16.34 -4.90 46.66
C GLU A 155 -14.80 -4.80 46.80
N ALA A 156 -14.37 -4.69 48.07
CA ALA A 156 -13.01 -4.61 48.61
C ALA A 156 -12.31 -3.24 48.49
N SER A 157 -12.43 -2.27 49.41
CA SER A 157 -12.44 -2.34 50.88
C SER A 157 -11.42 -3.30 51.48
N LEU A 158 -10.50 -2.72 52.28
CA LEU A 158 -9.60 -3.36 53.25
C LEU A 158 -8.35 -4.04 52.67
N GLN A 159 -7.26 -3.27 52.50
CA GLN A 159 -6.11 -3.25 53.44
C GLN A 159 -5.45 -1.86 53.33
N MET A 160 -5.72 -0.93 54.24
CA MET A 160 -5.08 -0.79 55.55
C MET A 160 -3.61 -0.32 55.47
N LEU A 161 -3.43 0.91 55.95
CA LEU A 161 -2.37 1.35 56.86
C LEU A 161 -0.94 1.46 56.31
N PHE A 162 -0.48 2.69 56.12
CA PHE A 162 0.74 3.25 56.74
C PHE A 162 0.69 4.78 56.57
N THR A 163 0.09 5.52 57.52
CA THR A 163 0.81 6.38 58.49
C THR A 163 1.85 7.33 57.88
N THR A 164 1.53 8.63 57.79
CA THR A 164 1.82 9.61 58.86
C THR A 164 1.41 11.01 58.39
N VAL A 165 0.64 11.65 59.24
CA VAL A 165 0.14 13.03 59.23
C VAL A 165 1.12 13.94 60.00
N GLU A 166 0.99 15.26 59.80
CA GLU A 166 1.65 16.42 60.46
C GLU A 166 3.06 16.76 59.93
N GLU A 167 3.33 17.87 59.25
CA GLU A 167 2.81 19.26 59.33
C GLU A 167 2.92 19.89 60.72
N THR A 168 4.10 20.45 61.03
CA THR A 168 4.24 21.61 61.91
C THR A 168 5.44 22.44 61.44
N SER A 169 5.17 23.44 60.61
CA SER A 169 6.08 24.55 60.35
C SER A 169 5.26 25.81 60.12
N ARG A 170 5.00 26.54 61.21
CA ARG A 170 4.84 28.00 61.21
C ARG A 170 4.88 28.54 62.63
N ASP A 171 5.80 29.49 62.78
CA ASP A 171 5.97 30.52 63.83
C ASP A 171 6.45 30.08 65.22
#